data_AF-A0A846PFP0-F1
#
_entry.id   AF-A0A846PFP0-F1
#
_cell.length_a   1.000
_cell.length_b   1.000
_cell.length_c   1.000
_cell.angle_alpha   90.00
_cell.angle_beta   90.00
_cell.angle_gamma   90.00
#
_symmetry.space_group_name_H-M   'P 1'
#
loop_
_entity.id
_entity.type
_entity.pdbx_description
1 polymer ?
#
loop_
_entity_poly.entity_id
_entity_poly.type
_entity_poly.pdbx_seq_one_letter_code
_entity_poly.pdbx_strand_id
1 'polypeptide(L)'
;VGQDVSPEEIVKAAKRNNCESIAYTYTEPTIFFEYAYDTAKLASKEGIKNIFVTNGYISEEALAEINPYLDAANIDLKSFSEDFYRKNCGAHLNPVLESIRLHKSLGIWI
;
A
#
# COMPACT_ATOMS: atom_id res chain seq x y z
N VAL A 1 -1.74 -4.25 22.21
CA VAL A 1 -1.34 -5.64 21.91
C VAL A 1 -2.06 -6.04 20.63
N GLY A 2 -1.35 -6.56 19.63
CA GLY A 2 -1.94 -7.05 18.37
C GLY A 2 -2.35 -8.53 18.47
N GLN A 3 -2.99 -9.05 17.44
CA GLN A 3 -3.32 -10.47 17.28
C GLN A 3 -2.77 -10.93 15.93
N ASP A 4 -2.21 -12.15 15.90
CA ASP A 4 -1.81 -12.78 14.65
C ASP A 4 -3.08 -13.23 13.92
N VAL A 5 -3.18 -12.85 12.65
CA VAL A 5 -4.29 -13.17 11.76
C VAL A 5 -3.68 -13.55 10.42
N SER A 6 -4.18 -14.61 9.78
CA SER A 6 -3.69 -15.02 8.47
C SER A 6 -4.31 -14.17 7.34
N PRO A 7 -3.66 -14.11 6.15
CA PRO A 7 -4.25 -13.47 4.97
C PRO A 7 -5.65 -14.01 4.62
N GLU A 8 -5.87 -15.32 4.74
CA GLU A 8 -7.16 -15.98 4.49
C GLU A 8 -8.24 -15.51 5.48
N GLU A 9 -7.87 -15.32 6.75
CA GLU A 9 -8.79 -14.84 7.77
C GLU A 9 -9.21 -13.39 7.51
N ILE A 10 -8.30 -12.53 7.05
CA ILE A 10 -8.61 -11.16 6.63
C ILE A 10 -9.60 -11.16 5.46
N VAL A 11 -9.33 -11.93 4.39
CA VAL A 11 -10.21 -11.98 3.22
C VAL A 11 -11.57 -12.56 3.57
N LYS A 12 -11.61 -13.62 4.39
CA LYS A 12 -12.87 -14.19 4.90
C LYS A 12 -13.66 -13.18 5.73
N ALA A 13 -12.99 -12.40 6.57
CA ALA A 13 -13.62 -11.34 7.34
C ALA A 13 -14.18 -10.23 6.43
N ALA A 14 -13.42 -9.79 5.43
CA ALA A 14 -13.87 -8.80 4.45
C ALA A 14 -15.11 -9.28 3.69
N LYS A 15 -15.10 -10.53 3.17
CA LYS A 15 -16.27 -11.15 2.53
C LYS A 15 -17.48 -11.22 3.45
N ARG A 16 -17.30 -11.70 4.69
CA ARG A 16 -18.40 -11.84 5.67
C ARG A 16 -19.08 -10.51 5.98
N ASN A 17 -18.32 -9.42 5.93
CA ASN A 17 -18.81 -8.07 6.19
C ASN A 17 -19.23 -7.32 4.91
N ASN A 18 -19.24 -7.98 3.75
CA ASN A 18 -19.54 -7.36 2.44
C ASN A 18 -18.67 -6.11 2.15
N CYS A 19 -17.38 -6.16 2.52
CA CYS A 19 -16.45 -5.08 2.20
C CYS A 19 -16.11 -5.09 0.71
N GLU A 20 -16.16 -3.93 0.06
CA GLU A 20 -15.74 -3.78 -1.34
C GLU A 20 -14.21 -3.71 -1.50
N SER A 21 -13.50 -3.37 -0.43
CA SER A 21 -12.05 -3.21 -0.44
C SER A 21 -11.40 -3.51 0.92
N ILE A 22 -10.10 -3.81 0.90
CA ILE A 22 -9.20 -3.89 2.05
C ILE A 22 -8.17 -2.77 1.95
N ALA A 23 -7.99 -2.01 3.04
CA ALA A 23 -6.98 -0.97 3.14
C ALA A 23 -5.85 -1.40 4.07
N TYR A 24 -4.61 -1.32 3.59
CA TYR A 24 -3.39 -1.62 4.33
C TYR A 24 -2.82 -0.31 4.88
N THR A 25 -2.86 -0.12 6.20
CA THR A 25 -2.65 1.19 6.85
C THR A 25 -2.07 1.08 8.27
N TYR A 26 -1.89 2.23 8.94
CA TYR A 26 -1.23 2.49 10.22
C TYR A 26 0.28 2.27 10.22
N THR A 27 0.71 1.04 9.97
CA THR A 27 2.11 0.76 9.62
C THR A 27 2.23 0.83 8.12
N GLU A 28 3.39 1.30 7.65
CA GLU A 28 3.69 1.31 6.23
C GLU A 28 3.52 -0.10 5.64
N PRO A 29 2.63 -0.30 4.63
CA PRO A 29 2.37 -1.62 4.07
C PRO A 29 3.62 -2.29 3.50
N THR A 30 4.63 -1.54 3.07
CA THR A 30 5.90 -2.09 2.59
C THR A 30 6.75 -2.76 3.68
N ILE A 31 6.53 -2.46 4.96
CA ILE A 31 7.21 -3.14 6.08
C ILE A 31 6.72 -4.58 6.25
N PHE A 32 5.47 -4.84 5.89
CA PHE A 32 4.85 -6.17 5.92
C PHE A 32 4.42 -6.59 4.50
N PHE A 33 5.31 -6.36 3.54
CA PHE A 33 4.99 -6.47 2.12
C PHE A 33 4.46 -7.86 1.75
N GLU A 34 5.10 -8.93 2.20
CA GLU A 34 4.71 -10.30 1.90
C GLU A 34 3.29 -10.61 2.41
N TYR A 35 2.98 -10.14 3.63
CA TYR A 35 1.65 -10.30 4.21
C TYR A 35 0.59 -9.50 3.43
N ALA A 36 0.90 -8.26 3.06
CA ALA A 36 0.01 -7.42 2.24
C ALA A 36 -0.21 -8.03 0.84
N TYR A 37 0.86 -8.53 0.22
CA TYR A 37 0.84 -9.17 -1.10
C TYR A 37 0.01 -10.45 -1.12
N ASP A 38 0.21 -11.36 -0.15
CA ASP A 38 -0.56 -12.60 -0.05
C ASP A 38 -2.04 -12.31 0.21
N THR A 39 -2.33 -11.32 1.06
CA THR A 39 -3.71 -10.86 1.31
C THR A 39 -4.32 -10.28 0.03
N ALA A 40 -3.60 -9.43 -0.70
CA ALA A 40 -4.08 -8.79 -1.91
C ALA A 40 -4.39 -9.79 -3.03
N LYS A 41 -3.55 -10.82 -3.17
CA LYS A 41 -3.78 -11.93 -4.11
C LYS A 41 -5.05 -12.71 -3.80
N LEU A 42 -5.28 -13.01 -2.53
CA LEU A 42 -6.48 -13.72 -2.09
C LEU A 42 -7.72 -12.83 -2.26
N ALA A 43 -7.64 -11.55 -1.88
CA ALA A 43 -8.71 -10.58 -2.01
C ALA A 43 -9.13 -10.39 -3.48
N SER A 44 -8.15 -10.28 -4.39
CA SER A 44 -8.40 -10.09 -5.82
C SER A 44 -9.16 -11.26 -6.45
N LYS A 45 -8.87 -12.51 -6.03
CA LYS A 45 -9.62 -13.70 -6.48
C LYS A 45 -11.10 -13.67 -6.08
N GLU A 46 -11.40 -12.92 -5.03
CA GLU A 46 -12.74 -12.77 -4.47
C GLU A 46 -13.44 -11.48 -4.92
N GLY A 47 -12.82 -10.72 -5.83
CA GLY A 47 -13.35 -9.45 -6.34
C GLY A 47 -13.29 -8.30 -5.32
N ILE A 48 -12.48 -8.43 -4.27
CA ILE A 48 -12.27 -7.39 -3.25
C ILE A 48 -11.06 -6.55 -3.65
N LYS A 49 -11.23 -5.24 -3.71
CA LYS A 49 -10.17 -4.30 -4.10
C LYS A 49 -9.13 -4.11 -3.00
N ASN A 50 -7.91 -3.78 -3.37
CA ASN A 50 -6.81 -3.53 -2.45
C ASN A 50 -6.35 -2.07 -2.53
N ILE A 51 -6.15 -1.47 -1.36
CA ILE A 51 -5.79 -0.05 -1.22
C ILE A 51 -4.59 0.09 -0.29
N PHE A 52 -3.49 0.67 -0.78
CA PHE A 52 -2.36 1.03 0.06
C PHE A 52 -2.53 2.43 0.64
N VAL A 53 -2.41 2.58 1.96
CA VAL A 53 -2.26 3.88 2.61
C VAL A 53 -0.80 3.98 3.06
N THR A 54 -0.01 4.76 2.34
CA THR A 54 1.45 4.66 2.36
C THR A 54 2.13 6.02 2.45
N ASN A 55 3.31 6.06 3.05
CA ASN A 55 4.21 7.20 3.02
C ASN A 55 4.95 7.37 1.67
N GLY A 56 4.77 6.43 0.74
CA GLY A 56 5.33 6.46 -0.61
C GLY A 56 6.75 5.89 -0.73
N TYR A 57 7.36 5.38 0.35
CA TYR A 57 8.65 4.68 0.29
C TYR A 57 8.45 3.21 -0.07
N ILE A 58 8.48 2.93 -1.37
CA ILE A 58 8.44 1.58 -1.95
C ILE A 58 9.49 1.50 -3.06
N SER A 59 10.10 0.33 -3.25
CA SER A 59 10.97 0.11 -4.40
C SER A 59 10.16 -0.12 -5.68
N GLU A 60 10.76 0.10 -6.84
CA GLU A 60 10.11 -0.15 -8.13
C GLU A 60 9.73 -1.62 -8.28
N GLU A 61 10.58 -2.53 -7.83
CA GLU A 61 10.37 -3.98 -7.91
C GLU A 61 9.19 -4.42 -7.05
N ALA A 62 9.10 -3.92 -5.81
CA ALA A 62 8.00 -4.26 -4.91
C ALA A 62 6.66 -3.71 -5.43
N LEU A 63 6.66 -2.49 -5.97
CA LEU A 63 5.45 -1.92 -6.56
C LEU A 63 5.02 -2.68 -7.82
N ALA A 64 5.96 -3.04 -8.69
CA ALA A 64 5.69 -3.84 -9.89
C ALA A 64 5.14 -5.23 -9.54
N GLU A 65 5.66 -5.86 -8.50
CA GLU A 65 5.21 -7.18 -8.04
C GLU A 65 3.75 -7.16 -7.54
N ILE A 66 3.37 -6.15 -6.77
CA ILE A 66 1.99 -6.05 -6.25
C ILE A 66 1.00 -5.42 -7.24
N ASN A 67 1.48 -4.69 -8.26
CA ASN A 67 0.65 -3.98 -9.24
C ASN A 67 -0.54 -4.77 -9.79
N PRO A 68 -0.44 -6.07 -10.14
CA PRO A 68 -1.59 -6.84 -10.64
C PRO A 68 -2.76 -6.98 -9.65
N TYR A 69 -2.53 -6.67 -8.38
CA TYR A 69 -3.47 -6.86 -7.28
C TYR A 69 -3.78 -5.57 -6.51
N LEU A 70 -3.15 -4.44 -6.86
CA LEU A 70 -3.27 -3.17 -6.15
C LEU A 70 -4.11 -2.18 -6.95
N ASP A 71 -5.33 -1.90 -6.49
CA ASP A 71 -6.28 -1.04 -7.21
C ASP A 71 -6.02 0.45 -6.98
N ALA A 72 -5.61 0.82 -5.76
CA ALA A 72 -5.42 2.23 -5.39
C ALA A 72 -4.31 2.42 -4.34
N ALA A 73 -3.78 3.63 -4.27
CA ALA A 73 -2.88 4.06 -3.22
C ALA A 73 -3.18 5.50 -2.77
N ASN A 74 -3.38 5.72 -1.47
CA ASN A 74 -3.34 7.03 -0.84
C ASN A 74 -1.88 7.29 -0.41
N ILE A 75 -1.15 8.11 -1.17
CA ILE A 75 0.26 8.40 -0.91
C ILE A 75 0.40 9.72 -0.17
N ASP A 76 1.02 9.70 1.01
CA ASP A 76 1.25 10.90 1.82
C ASP A 76 2.45 11.72 1.32
N LEU A 77 2.18 12.69 0.45
CA LEU A 77 3.13 13.76 0.16
C LEU A 77 3.11 14.80 1.28
N LYS A 78 4.05 14.69 2.22
CA LYS A 78 4.05 15.47 3.47
C LYS A 78 4.48 16.93 3.30
N SER A 79 5.24 17.24 2.25
CA SER A 79 5.70 18.59 1.89
C SER A 79 6.31 18.60 0.49
N PHE A 80 6.40 19.76 -0.17
CA PHE A 80 7.23 19.94 -1.37
C PHE A 80 8.64 20.46 -1.04
N SER A 81 9.12 20.22 0.18
CA SER A 81 10.43 20.69 0.67
C SER A 81 11.33 19.53 1.07
N GLU A 82 12.49 19.42 0.41
CA GLU A 82 13.55 18.48 0.79
C GLU A 82 14.02 18.69 2.23
N ASP A 83 14.08 19.96 2.66
CA ASP A 83 14.45 20.33 4.02
C ASP A 83 13.45 19.83 5.07
N PHE A 84 12.15 19.83 4.73
CA PHE A 84 11.11 19.28 5.60
C PHE A 84 11.26 17.76 5.74
N TYR A 85 11.48 17.06 4.63
CA TYR A 85 11.68 15.61 4.64
C TYR A 85 12.91 15.21 5.45
N ARG A 86 14.03 15.92 5.29
CA ARG A 86 15.25 15.66 6.06
C ARG A 86 15.09 15.93 7.56
N LYS A 87 14.49 17.07 7.93
CA LYS A 87 14.42 17.52 9.34
C LYS A 87 13.29 16.88 10.13
N ASN A 88 12.12 16.67 9.52
CA ASN A 88 10.93 16.19 10.23
C ASN A 88 10.61 14.71 9.95
N CYS A 89 10.92 14.21 8.76
CA CYS A 89 10.59 12.84 8.37
C CYS A 89 11.77 11.87 8.45
N GLY A 90 13.01 12.37 8.49
CA GLY A 90 14.21 11.53 8.41
C GLY A 90 14.35 10.82 7.06
N ALA A 91 13.82 11.42 5.99
CA ALA A 91 13.73 10.84 4.65
C ALA A 91 14.08 11.88 3.57
N HIS A 92 13.95 11.50 2.30
CA HIS A 92 14.14 12.37 1.13
C HIS A 92 12.80 12.57 0.40
N LEU A 93 12.60 13.74 -0.20
CA LEU A 93 11.40 14.05 -0.97
C LEU A 93 11.36 13.26 -2.29
N ASN A 94 12.52 13.16 -2.96
CA ASN A 94 12.57 12.61 -4.32
C ASN A 94 12.02 11.18 -4.44
N PRO A 95 12.34 10.22 -3.55
CA PRO A 95 11.76 8.88 -3.61
C PRO A 95 10.23 8.86 -3.55
N VAL A 96 9.60 9.75 -2.77
CA VAL A 96 8.14 9.84 -2.71
C VAL A 96 7.57 10.37 -4.04
N LEU A 97 8.21 11.37 -4.64
CA LEU A 97 7.78 11.90 -5.94
C LEU A 97 7.92 10.86 -7.06
N GLU A 98 9.02 10.11 -7.09
CA GLU A 98 9.18 9.02 -8.07
C GLU A 98 8.16 7.91 -7.87
N SER A 99 7.90 7.53 -6.61
CA SER A 99 6.85 6.57 -6.26
C SER A 99 5.48 7.02 -6.78
N ILE A 100 5.09 8.28 -6.57
CA ILE A 100 3.82 8.84 -7.09
C ILE A 100 3.75 8.73 -8.63
N ARG A 101 4.83 9.06 -9.34
CA ARG A 101 4.88 8.95 -10.81
C ARG A 101 4.75 7.49 -11.26
N LEU A 102 5.40 6.57 -10.57
CA LEU A 102 5.37 5.14 -10.89
C LEU A 102 3.99 4.54 -10.65
N HIS A 103 3.32 4.87 -9.53
CA HIS A 103 1.93 4.45 -9.31
C HIS A 103 1.03 4.90 -10.46
N LYS A 104 1.18 6.16 -10.89
CA LYS A 104 0.39 6.70 -12.01
C LYS A 104 0.69 6.02 -13.34
N SER A 105 1.96 5.71 -13.64
CA SER A 105 2.35 5.06 -14.89
C SER A 105 1.90 3.60 -14.96
N LEU A 106 1.79 2.92 -13.81
CA LEU A 106 1.27 1.56 -13.70
C LEU A 106 -0.26 1.47 -13.72
N GLY A 107 -0.96 2.61 -13.69
CA GLY A 107 -2.43 2.66 -13.74
C GLY A 107 -3.11 2.48 -12.39
N ILE A 108 -2.35 2.51 -11.29
CA ILE A 108 -2.90 2.48 -9.93
C ILE A 108 -3.61 3.80 -9.66
N TRP A 109 -4.80 3.75 -9.05
CA TRP A 109 -5.55 4.95 -8.68
C TRP A 109 -4.87 5.67 -7.52
N ILE A 110 -4.56 6.97 -7.68
CA ILE A 110 -3.96 7.83 -6.66
C ILE A 110 -4.72 9.15 -6.54
#